data_AF-A0A7V4Q814-F1
#
_entry.id   AF-A0A7V4Q814-F1
#
_cell.length_a   1.000
_cell.length_b   1.000
_cell.length_c   1.000
_cell.angle_alpha   90.00
_cell.angle_beta   90.00
_cell.angle_gamma   90.00
#
_symmetry.space_group_name_H-M   'P 1'
#
loop_
_entity.id
_entity.type
_entity.pdbx_description
1 polymer ?
#
loop_
_entity_poly.entity_id
_entity_poly.type
_entity_poly.pdbx_seq_one_letter_code
_entity_poly.pdbx_strand_id
1 'polypeptide(L)' 'MKERISTDTTAERLSGSLERVTFHNEDSGFCVLRVKVSGQRELVTVTGCAASITPGEHLECTGSWHNDRTHGMQ' A
#
# COMPACT_ATOMS: atom_id res chain seq x y z
N MET A 1 6.04 23.91 20.21
CA MET A 1 4.71 23.81 19.57
C MET A 1 4.94 23.09 18.25
N LYS A 2 4.67 21.78 18.16
CA LYS A 2 4.88 20.99 16.93
C LYS A 2 3.51 20.48 16.51
N GLU A 3 3.03 21.01 15.39
CA GLU A 3 1.70 20.79 14.84
C GLU A 3 1.42 19.30 14.69
N ARG A 4 0.34 18.85 15.35
CA ARG A 4 -0.24 17.53 15.14
C ARG A 4 -1.01 17.63 13.83
N ILE A 5 -0.53 16.93 12.80
CA ILE A 5 -1.28 16.79 11.56
C ILE A 5 -2.42 15.83 11.86
N SER A 6 -3.58 16.39 12.21
CA SER A 6 -4.84 15.67 12.28
C SER A 6 -5.30 15.40 10.85
N THR A 7 -5.06 14.21 10.33
CA THR A 7 -5.79 13.72 9.16
C THR A 7 -6.90 12.81 9.66
N ASP A 8 -8.12 13.23 9.38
CA ASP A 8 -9.38 12.50 9.56
C ASP A 8 -9.26 11.07 9.00
N THR A 9 -9.02 10.10 9.88
CA THR A 9 -8.65 8.71 9.54
C THR A 9 -9.89 7.88 9.22
N THR A 10 -10.54 8.11 8.09
CA THR A 10 -11.35 7.04 7.49
C THR A 10 -10.36 6.13 6.77
N ALA A 11 -9.91 5.07 7.43
CA ALA A 11 -9.00 4.10 6.82
C ALA A 11 -9.66 3.54 5.54
N GLU A 12 -9.15 3.95 4.38
CA GLU A 12 -9.68 3.52 3.09
C GLU A 12 -9.28 2.08 2.84
N ARG A 13 -10.26 1.26 2.43
CA ARG A 13 -10.05 -0.15 2.17
C ARG A 13 -9.76 -0.34 0.68
N LEU A 14 -8.56 -0.80 0.38
CA LEU A 14 -8.10 -1.14 -0.95
C LEU A 14 -8.14 -2.66 -1.12
N SER A 15 -8.75 -3.14 -2.19
CA SER A 15 -8.72 -4.55 -2.57
C SER A 15 -8.19 -4.71 -3.99
N GLY A 16 -7.35 -5.71 -4.22
CA GLY A 16 -6.74 -5.92 -5.53
C GLY A 16 -5.84 -7.14 -5.58
N SER A 17 -5.36 -7.46 -6.79
CA SER A 17 -4.44 -8.57 -6.99
C SER A 17 -3.00 -8.12 -6.81
N LEU A 18 -2.21 -8.87 -6.05
CA LEU A 18 -0.78 -8.61 -5.96
C LEU A 18 -0.09 -9.05 -7.25
N GLU A 19 0.38 -8.10 -8.03
CA GLU A 19 1.08 -8.39 -9.28
C GLU A 19 2.59 -8.59 -9.05
N ARG A 20 3.16 -7.83 -8.11
CA ARG A 20 4.61 -7.90 -7.84
C ARG A 20 4.95 -7.44 -6.42
N VAL A 21 5.85 -8.18 -5.78
CA VAL A 21 6.58 -7.73 -4.59
C VAL A 21 7.83 -6.99 -5.06
N THR A 22 7.93 -5.70 -4.76
CA THR A 22 9.12 -4.89 -5.07
C THR A 22 10.16 -5.01 -3.97
N PHE A 23 9.70 -5.11 -2.73
CA PHE A 23 10.55 -5.26 -1.55
C PHE A 23 9.80 -6.04 -0.47
N HIS A 24 10.51 -6.89 0.26
CA HIS A 24 10.04 -7.55 1.46
C HIS A 24 11.20 -7.71 2.42
N ASN A 25 11.03 -7.24 3.65
CA ASN A 25 11.92 -7.50 4.77
C ASN A 25 11.25 -8.49 5.70
N GLU A 26 11.78 -9.71 5.75
CA GLU A 26 11.24 -10.80 6.56
C GLU A 26 11.43 -10.59 8.07
N ASP A 27 12.40 -9.76 8.48
CA ASP A 27 12.69 -9.46 9.90
C ASP A 27 11.66 -8.49 10.49
N SER A 28 11.33 -7.42 9.75
CA SER A 28 10.35 -6.41 10.19
C SER A 28 8.94 -6.63 9.65
N GLY A 29 8.78 -7.51 8.65
CA GLY A 29 7.56 -7.70 7.87
C GLY A 29 7.27 -6.58 6.87
N PHE A 30 8.14 -5.56 6.75
CA PHE A 30 7.90 -4.42 5.87
C PHE A 30 7.96 -4.83 4.39
N CYS A 31 6.97 -4.42 3.61
CA CYS A 31 6.88 -4.75 2.20
C CYS A 31 6.43 -3.57 1.34
N VAL A 32 6.92 -3.55 0.10
CA VAL A 32 6.51 -2.63 -0.97
C VAL A 32 5.95 -3.46 -2.10
N LEU A 33 4.67 -3.25 -2.40
CA LEU A 33 3.87 -4.09 -3.28
C LEU A 33 3.35 -3.30 -4.47
N ARG A 34 3.19 -3.97 -5.62
CA ARG A 34 2.51 -3.43 -6.79
C ARG A 34 1.21 -4.19 -6.97
N VAL A 35 0.11 -3.51 -6.73
CA VAL A 35 -1.23 -4.10 -6.67
C VAL A 35 -2.06 -3.61 -7.85
N LYS A 36 -2.73 -4.54 -8.54
CA LYS A 36 -3.74 -4.21 -9.54
C LYS A 36 -5.08 -4.01 -8.82
N VAL A 37 -5.51 -2.75 -8.78
CA VAL A 37 -6.76 -2.35 -8.15
C VAL A 37 -7.83 -2.14 -9.22
N SER A 38 -9.02 -2.66 -8.98
CA SER A 38 -10.17 -2.44 -9.86
C SER A 38 -10.49 -0.95 -9.97
N GLY A 39 -10.61 -0.44 -11.20
CA GLY A 39 -10.82 0.99 -11.46
C GLY A 39 -9.54 1.80 -11.68
N GLN A 40 -8.36 1.27 -11.35
CA GLN A 40 -7.08 1.89 -11.67
C GLN A 40 -6.44 1.28 -12.91
N ARG A 41 -6.00 2.11 -13.85
CA ARG A 41 -5.34 1.65 -15.09
C ARG A 41 -3.95 1.12 -14.80
N GLU A 42 -3.22 1.81 -13.93
CA GLU A 42 -1.86 1.47 -13.53
C GLU A 42 -1.82 0.64 -12.24
N LEU A 43 -0.67 0.02 -11.97
CA LEU A 43 -0.44 -0.64 -10.69
C LEU A 43 -0.24 0.41 -9.61
N VAL A 44 -0.90 0.19 -8.47
CA VAL A 44 -0.79 1.01 -7.28
C VAL A 44 0.38 0.51 -6.45
N THR A 45 1.20 1.41 -5.92
CA THR A 45 2.16 1.03 -4.88
C THR A 45 1.43 0.95 -3.56
N VAL A 46 1.62 -0.15 -2.83
CA VAL A 46 1.13 -0.29 -1.46
C VAL A 46 2.33 -0.58 -0.57
N THR A 47 2.48 0.17 0.52
CA THR A 47 3.50 -0.06 1.55
C THR A 47 2.86 -0.44 2.86
N GLY A 48 3.37 -1.46 3.54
CA GLY A 48 2.82 -1.93 4.80
C GLY A 48 3.67 -3.01 5.44
N CYS A 49 3.12 -3.67 6.46
CA CYS A 49 3.72 -4.85 7.06
C CYS A 49 2.82 -6.07 6.89
N ALA A 50 3.36 -7.18 6.41
CA ALA A 50 2.65 -8.45 6.29
C ALA A 50 3.59 -9.63 6.58
N ALA A 51 3.08 -10.62 7.30
CA ALA A 51 3.88 -11.77 7.75
C ALA A 51 4.25 -12.72 6.61
N SER A 52 3.45 -12.78 5.54
CA SER A 52 3.70 -13.59 4.34
C SER A 52 2.94 -12.98 3.18
N ILE A 53 3.59 -12.85 2.02
CA ILE A 53 3.03 -12.19 0.84
C ILE A 53 3.49 -12.94 -0.42
N THR A 54 2.55 -13.47 -1.21
CA THR A 54 2.86 -14.19 -2.45
C THR A 54 2.25 -13.47 -3.67
N PRO A 55 3.02 -13.20 -4.74
CA PRO A 55 2.45 -12.71 -5.99
C PRO A 55 1.34 -13.63 -6.51
N GLY A 56 0.26 -13.04 -7.03
CA GLY A 56 -0.93 -13.75 -7.49
C GLY A 56 -2.02 -13.91 -6.43
N GLU A 57 -1.76 -13.57 -5.17
CA GLU A 57 -2.79 -13.55 -4.12
C GLU A 57 -3.65 -12.29 -4.17
N HIS A 58 -4.87 -12.39 -3.65
CA HIS A 58 -5.74 -11.25 -3.44
C HIS A 58 -5.36 -10.55 -2.13
N LEU A 59 -5.19 -9.24 -2.18
CA LEU A 59 -4.86 -8.42 -1.03
C LEU A 59 -6.02 -7.50 -0.68
N GLU A 60 -6.31 -7.42 0.62
CA GLU A 60 -7.10 -6.35 1.21
C GLU A 60 -6.22 -5.57 2.19
N CYS A 61 -6.15 -4.26 2.01
CA CYS A 61 -5.40 -3.38 2.88
C CYS A 61 -6.26 -2.18 3.27
N THR A 62 -6.06 -1.68 4.49
CA THR A 62 -6.71 -0.47 4.99
C THR A 62 -5.64 0.57 5.27
N GLY A 63 -5.76 1.75 4.67
CA GLY A 63 -4.74 2.77 4.80
C GLY A 63 -5.22 4.14 4.33
N SER A 64 -4.28 5.04 4.18
CA SER A 64 -4.51 6.37 3.62
C SER A 64 -3.71 6.50 2.34
N TRP A 65 -4.35 6.96 1.28
CA TRP A 65 -3.65 7.31 0.05
C TRP A 65 -2.72 8.49 0.29
N HIS A 66 -1.46 8.34 -0.10
CA HIS A 66 -0.45 9.38 -0.01
C HIS A 66 0.09 9.69 -1.40
N ASN A 67 -0.35 10.79 -1.99
CA ASN A 67 0.18 11.26 -3.27
C ASN A 67 1.47 12.04 -3.03
N ASP A 68 2.62 11.39 -3.21
CA ASP A 68 3.90 12.07 -3.16
C ASP A 68 4.14 12.81 -4.49
N ARG A 69 4.50 14.10 -4.43
CA ARG A 69 4.69 14.93 -5.63
C ARG A 69 5.86 14.48 -6.50
N THR A 70 6.74 13.62 -5.96
CA THR A 70 7.95 13.11 -6.60
C THR A 70 7.77 11.66 -7.07
N HIS A 71 6.95 10.87 -6.36
CA HIS A 71 6.78 9.42 -6.61
C HIS A 71 5.36 8.97 -7.01
N GLY A 72 4.37 9.88 -7.01
CA GLY A 72 2.98 9.59 -7.36
C GLY A 72 2.15 9.03 -6.19
N MET A 73 1.00 8.45 -6.52
CA MET A 73 0.03 7.92 -5.54
C MET A 73 0.53 6.61 -4.91
N GLN A 74 0.60 6.57 -3.57
CA GLN A 74 1.06 5.44 -2.75
C GLN A 74 0.09 5.13 -1.61
#